data_AF-A0A1A8WEI7-F1
#
_entry.id   AF-A0A1A8WEI7-F1
#
_cell.length_a   1.000
_cell.length_b   1.000
_cell.length_c   1.000
_cell.angle_alpha   90.00
_cell.angle_beta   90.00
_cell.angle_gamma   90.00
#
_symmetry.space_group_name_H-M   'P 1'
#
loop_
_entity.id
_entity.type
_entity.pdbx_description
1 polymer ?
#
loop_
_entity_poly.entity_id
_entity_poly.type
_entity_poly.pdbx_seq_one_letter_code
_entity_poly.pdbx_strand_id
1 'polypeptide(L)'
;MTHDTINIVLPSKKNNLELENKILYYEINNIITDNSKVTEILEWSRKLKNNVDNYLNGYIGKSSQVTLDKRCRDIFYILEVIIRKIKRLNKSQTYQNIESNINTVINSNVPVKCNGNSSKISSTENDQVINDKKLVDDLCEDVAYINNNITQINDSPYCSVLRERIEQENNVLDAKLGTNKEKYTDILKFYEFSSFDSLKDIIQKLNCNSYVDAPIGDEEDNPDEIGQLSRHQVPILVVLSLLGILCICFFLYKTTPFGHWLNILLRKKKYIWNNFFNQGTREISEDISENKDINSHNIEYNIIYNSLKNS
;
A
#
# COMPACT_ATOMS: atom_id res chain seq x y z
N MET A 1 -14.90 29.47 -7.01
CA MET A 1 -13.58 28.84 -6.81
C MET A 1 -13.81 27.62 -5.94
N THR A 2 -13.66 26.43 -6.51
CA THR A 2 -13.74 25.18 -5.77
C THR A 2 -12.46 25.04 -4.95
N HIS A 3 -12.58 25.03 -3.62
CA HIS A 3 -11.48 24.61 -2.76
C HIS A 3 -11.26 23.12 -3.01
N ASP A 4 -10.26 22.78 -3.81
CA ASP A 4 -9.80 21.40 -3.91
C ASP A 4 -9.20 21.02 -2.55
N THR A 5 -9.95 20.18 -1.83
CA THR A 5 -9.53 19.65 -0.53
C THR A 5 -8.20 18.91 -0.70
N ILE A 6 -7.14 19.39 -0.05
CA ILE A 6 -5.83 18.74 -0.06
C ILE A 6 -5.99 17.35 0.53
N ASN A 7 -5.63 16.34 -0.26
CA ASN A 7 -5.69 14.96 0.17
C ASN A 7 -4.45 14.63 1.01
N ILE A 8 -4.65 14.26 2.28
CA ILE A 8 -3.59 13.78 3.21
C ILE A 8 -3.00 12.45 2.72
N VAL A 9 -3.66 11.79 1.76
CA VAL A 9 -3.17 10.58 1.12
C VAL A 9 -2.33 10.97 -0.08
N LEU A 10 -1.03 10.73 0.05
CA LEU A 10 -0.06 10.86 -1.02
C LEU A 10 -0.43 9.99 -2.24
N PRO A 11 -0.13 10.45 -3.46
CA PRO A 11 -0.55 9.75 -4.68
C PRO A 11 -0.08 8.30 -4.76
N SER A 12 1.17 7.99 -4.38
CA SER A 12 1.73 6.64 -4.48
C SER A 12 0.86 5.63 -3.73
N LYS A 13 0.55 5.93 -2.46
CA LYS A 13 -0.27 5.09 -1.59
C LYS A 13 -1.71 4.99 -2.10
N LYS A 14 -2.29 6.11 -2.53
CA LYS A 14 -3.66 6.13 -3.08
C LYS A 14 -3.76 5.20 -4.28
N ASN A 15 -2.83 5.32 -5.23
CA ASN A 15 -2.90 4.58 -6.48
C ASN A 15 -2.49 3.11 -6.30
N ASN A 16 -1.55 2.81 -5.39
CA ASN A 16 -1.22 1.43 -5.01
C ASN A 16 -2.47 0.68 -4.48
N LEU A 17 -3.22 1.31 -3.57
CA LEU A 17 -4.48 0.76 -3.07
C LEU A 17 -5.52 0.57 -4.17
N GLU A 18 -5.63 1.52 -5.10
CA GLU A 18 -6.54 1.37 -6.24
C GLU A 18 -6.16 0.17 -7.11
N LEU A 19 -4.86 0.03 -7.45
CA LEU A 19 -4.34 -1.09 -8.22
C LEU A 19 -4.61 -2.43 -7.52
N GLU A 20 -4.22 -2.55 -6.25
CA GLU A 20 -4.42 -3.76 -5.44
C GLU A 20 -5.88 -4.20 -5.41
N ASN A 21 -6.80 -3.24 -5.24
CA ASN A 21 -8.24 -3.51 -5.26
C ASN A 21 -8.71 -3.98 -6.64
N LYS A 22 -8.24 -3.33 -7.73
CA LYS A 22 -8.65 -3.69 -9.09
C LYS A 22 -8.15 -5.07 -9.51
N ILE A 23 -6.93 -5.45 -9.12
CA ILE A 23 -6.38 -6.78 -9.43
C ILE A 23 -6.73 -7.85 -8.40
N LEU A 24 -7.47 -7.50 -7.35
CA LEU A 24 -7.82 -8.39 -6.24
C LEU A 24 -6.58 -8.98 -5.54
N TYR A 25 -5.55 -8.15 -5.33
CA TYR A 25 -4.25 -8.57 -4.79
C TYR A 25 -4.38 -9.32 -3.46
N TYR A 26 -5.18 -8.81 -2.54
CA TYR A 26 -5.36 -9.45 -1.23
C TYR A 26 -6.01 -10.82 -1.31
N GLU A 27 -6.91 -11.03 -2.28
CA GLU A 27 -7.54 -12.33 -2.49
C GLU A 27 -6.49 -13.33 -2.97
N ILE A 28 -5.72 -12.99 -4.00
CA ILE A 28 -4.69 -13.89 -4.51
C ILE A 28 -3.55 -14.12 -3.50
N ASN A 29 -3.13 -13.08 -2.76
CA ASN A 29 -2.08 -13.21 -1.75
C ASN A 29 -2.50 -14.19 -0.65
N ASN A 30 -3.73 -14.07 -0.13
CA ASN A 30 -4.23 -14.97 0.91
C ASN A 30 -4.40 -16.41 0.38
N ILE A 31 -4.85 -16.58 -0.87
CA ILE A 31 -4.95 -17.92 -1.48
C ILE A 31 -3.56 -18.57 -1.54
N ILE A 32 -2.54 -17.82 -1.93
CA ILE A 32 -1.15 -18.30 -2.01
C ILE A 32 -0.63 -18.66 -0.60
N THR A 33 -0.83 -17.81 0.41
CA THR A 33 -0.25 -18.00 1.75
C THR A 33 -0.96 -19.06 2.60
N ASP A 34 -2.29 -19.16 2.51
CA ASP A 34 -3.05 -19.87 3.55
C ASP A 34 -3.39 -21.33 3.18
N ASN A 35 -3.60 -21.64 1.90
CA ASN A 35 -4.05 -22.98 1.47
C ASN A 35 -3.79 -23.29 -0.02
N SER A 36 -2.93 -22.52 -0.69
CA SER A 36 -2.51 -22.70 -2.11
C SER A 36 -3.48 -23.51 -2.98
N LYS A 37 -4.67 -22.95 -3.22
CA LYS A 37 -5.72 -23.62 -3.99
C LYS A 37 -5.58 -23.30 -5.47
N VAL A 38 -4.94 -24.21 -6.20
CA VAL A 38 -4.60 -24.02 -7.62
C VAL A 38 -5.79 -23.62 -8.50
N THR A 39 -7.00 -24.12 -8.21
CA THR A 39 -8.22 -23.76 -8.95
C THR A 39 -8.60 -22.29 -8.76
N GLU A 40 -8.51 -21.78 -7.53
CA GLU A 40 -8.81 -20.37 -7.20
C GLU A 40 -7.75 -19.44 -7.81
N ILE A 41 -6.45 -19.84 -7.76
CA ILE A 41 -5.36 -19.10 -8.42
C ILE A 41 -5.58 -19.06 -9.94
N LEU A 42 -5.99 -20.18 -10.54
CA LEU A 42 -6.28 -20.25 -11.97
C LEU A 42 -7.46 -19.34 -12.35
N GLU A 43 -8.55 -19.34 -11.58
CA GLU A 43 -9.68 -18.44 -11.79
C GLU A 43 -9.29 -16.97 -11.68
N TRP A 44 -8.46 -16.61 -10.70
CA TRP A 44 -7.89 -15.27 -10.58
C TRP A 44 -7.07 -14.91 -11.83
N SER A 45 -6.17 -15.80 -12.27
CA SER A 45 -5.30 -15.57 -13.44
C SER A 45 -6.09 -15.31 -14.73
N ARG A 46 -7.25 -15.96 -14.90
CA ARG A 46 -8.14 -15.77 -16.06
C ARG A 46 -8.78 -14.39 -16.09
N LYS A 47 -9.02 -13.79 -14.93
CA LYS A 47 -9.62 -12.44 -14.80
C LYS A 47 -8.56 -11.34 -14.88
N LEU A 48 -7.30 -11.66 -14.64
CA LEU A 48 -6.20 -10.70 -14.50
C LEU A 48 -6.10 -9.71 -15.66
N LYS A 49 -6.13 -10.19 -16.91
CA LYS A 49 -6.06 -9.31 -18.11
C LYS A 49 -7.13 -8.22 -18.06
N ASN A 50 -8.39 -8.59 -17.83
CA ASN A 50 -9.50 -7.64 -17.82
C ASN A 50 -9.40 -6.66 -16.64
N ASN A 51 -8.93 -7.13 -15.48
CA ASN A 51 -8.72 -6.29 -14.31
C ASN A 51 -7.65 -5.22 -14.56
N VAL A 52 -6.50 -5.63 -15.10
CA VAL A 52 -5.41 -4.74 -15.51
C VAL A 52 -5.87 -3.76 -16.59
N ASP A 53 -6.61 -4.26 -17.59
CA ASP A 53 -7.13 -3.44 -18.67
C ASP A 53 -8.08 -2.35 -18.17
N ASN A 54 -8.99 -2.71 -17.26
CA ASN A 54 -9.95 -1.79 -16.65
C ASN A 54 -9.27 -0.73 -15.79
N TYR A 55 -8.23 -1.11 -15.04
CA TYR A 55 -7.45 -0.15 -14.27
C TYR A 55 -6.72 0.84 -15.18
N LEU A 56 -5.98 0.37 -16.19
CA LEU A 56 -5.24 1.24 -17.10
C LEU A 56 -6.13 2.14 -17.95
N ASN A 57 -7.32 1.67 -18.36
CA ASN A 57 -8.30 2.50 -19.09
C ASN A 57 -8.71 3.75 -18.30
N GLY A 58 -8.65 3.72 -16.97
CA GLY A 58 -8.91 4.88 -16.13
C GLY A 58 -7.85 5.99 -16.26
N TYR A 59 -6.71 5.74 -16.91
CA TYR A 59 -5.60 6.68 -17.04
C TYR A 59 -5.26 7.04 -18.49
N ILE A 60 -5.88 6.37 -19.46
CA ILE A 60 -5.74 6.73 -20.89
C ILE A 60 -6.34 8.13 -21.10
N GLY A 61 -5.58 9.01 -21.75
CA GLY A 61 -6.01 10.38 -22.07
C GLY A 61 -6.02 11.35 -20.87
N LYS A 62 -5.51 10.93 -19.69
CA LYS A 62 -5.27 11.85 -18.57
C LYS A 62 -3.99 12.69 -18.79
N SER A 63 -3.93 13.83 -18.13
CA SER A 63 -3.08 15.00 -18.43
C SER A 63 -1.57 14.82 -18.32
N SER A 64 -1.03 13.67 -17.89
CA SER A 64 0.42 13.46 -17.95
C SER A 64 0.80 12.02 -18.32
N GLN A 65 1.68 11.89 -19.32
CA GLN A 65 2.30 10.62 -19.71
C GLN A 65 3.08 9.99 -18.54
N VAL A 66 3.71 10.83 -17.69
CA VAL A 66 4.39 10.42 -16.45
C VAL A 66 3.46 9.65 -15.52
N THR A 67 2.21 10.11 -15.35
CA THR A 67 1.21 9.41 -14.53
C THR A 67 0.93 8.03 -15.11
N LEU A 68 0.67 7.91 -16.41
CA LEU A 68 0.39 6.61 -17.04
C LEU A 68 1.59 5.66 -16.91
N ASP A 69 2.80 6.14 -17.21
CA ASP A 69 4.02 5.34 -17.11
C ASP A 69 4.28 4.83 -15.69
N LYS A 70 4.01 5.67 -14.69
CA LYS A 70 4.05 5.27 -13.29
C LYS A 70 3.04 4.17 -12.98
N ARG A 71 1.77 4.30 -13.40
CA ARG A 71 0.76 3.23 -13.21
C ARG A 71 1.21 1.92 -13.87
N CYS A 72 1.89 1.98 -15.00
CA CYS A 72 2.45 0.82 -15.70
C CYS A 72 3.58 0.14 -14.92
N ARG A 73 4.53 0.92 -14.38
CA ARG A 73 5.60 0.39 -13.52
C ARG A 73 5.06 -0.28 -12.26
N ASP A 74 3.99 0.28 -11.67
CA ASP A 74 3.33 -0.34 -10.51
C ASP A 74 2.68 -1.69 -10.84
N ILE A 75 2.11 -1.82 -12.04
CA ILE A 75 1.58 -3.11 -12.52
C ILE A 75 2.73 -4.11 -12.73
N PHE A 76 3.83 -3.68 -13.35
CA PHE A 76 4.99 -4.57 -13.53
C PHE A 76 5.51 -5.05 -12.18
N TYR A 77 5.64 -4.16 -11.19
CA TYR A 77 6.04 -4.50 -9.83
C TYR A 77 5.13 -5.56 -9.20
N ILE A 78 3.83 -5.28 -9.11
CA ILE A 78 2.92 -6.15 -8.37
C ILE A 78 2.76 -7.53 -9.04
N LEU A 79 2.76 -7.58 -10.38
CA LEU A 79 2.67 -8.85 -11.10
C LEU A 79 3.96 -9.66 -10.99
N GLU A 80 5.13 -9.02 -10.94
CA GLU A 80 6.41 -9.68 -10.71
C GLU A 80 6.49 -10.26 -9.27
N VAL A 81 5.96 -9.55 -8.28
CA VAL A 81 5.84 -10.09 -6.91
C VAL A 81 4.93 -11.32 -6.89
N ILE A 82 3.76 -11.24 -7.54
CA ILE A 82 2.81 -12.36 -7.59
C ILE A 82 3.40 -13.58 -8.32
N ILE A 83 4.02 -13.40 -9.49
CA ILE A 83 4.57 -14.52 -10.26
C ILE A 83 5.70 -15.23 -9.50
N ARG A 84 6.52 -14.50 -8.73
CA ARG A 84 7.56 -15.09 -7.87
C ARG A 84 6.96 -15.91 -6.73
N LYS A 85 5.92 -15.40 -6.09
CA LYS A 85 5.17 -16.15 -5.07
C LYS A 85 4.60 -17.45 -5.65
N ILE A 86 4.02 -17.40 -6.84
CA ILE A 86 3.46 -18.59 -7.52
C ILE A 86 4.54 -19.61 -7.88
N LYS A 87 5.68 -19.16 -8.42
CA LYS A 87 6.82 -20.01 -8.78
C LYS A 87 7.38 -20.82 -7.59
N ARG A 88 7.18 -20.34 -6.36
CA ARG A 88 7.61 -21.00 -5.12
C ARG A 88 6.68 -22.15 -4.70
N LEU A 89 5.47 -22.24 -5.23
CA LEU A 89 4.46 -23.21 -4.77
C LEU A 89 4.68 -24.63 -5.31
N ASN A 90 4.60 -24.82 -6.63
CA ASN A 90 4.71 -26.14 -7.29
C ASN A 90 4.92 -25.94 -8.81
N LYS A 91 5.62 -26.89 -9.46
CA LYS A 91 5.91 -26.87 -10.91
C LYS A 91 4.89 -27.60 -11.79
N SER A 92 3.71 -27.94 -11.27
CA SER A 92 2.66 -28.63 -12.03
C SER A 92 2.28 -27.86 -13.30
N GLN A 93 1.74 -28.56 -14.31
CA GLN A 93 1.27 -27.94 -15.54
C GLN A 93 0.28 -26.79 -15.31
N THR A 94 -0.57 -26.90 -14.29
CA THR A 94 -1.54 -25.84 -13.97
C THR A 94 -0.85 -24.57 -13.48
N TYR A 95 0.17 -24.69 -12.64
CA TYR A 95 0.98 -23.54 -12.20
C TYR A 95 1.77 -22.93 -13.36
N GLN A 96 2.32 -23.75 -14.26
CA GLN A 96 2.95 -23.25 -15.49
C GLN A 96 1.97 -22.48 -16.39
N ASN A 97 0.73 -22.95 -16.51
CA ASN A 97 -0.31 -22.24 -17.26
C ASN A 97 -0.67 -20.89 -16.60
N ILE A 98 -0.74 -20.85 -15.26
CA ILE A 98 -0.95 -19.61 -14.50
C ILE A 98 0.20 -18.63 -14.75
N GLU A 99 1.45 -19.10 -14.64
CA GLU A 99 2.64 -18.29 -14.93
C GLU A 99 2.62 -17.75 -16.36
N SER A 100 2.26 -18.58 -17.34
CA SER A 100 2.13 -18.18 -18.74
C SER A 100 1.08 -17.08 -18.96
N ASN A 101 -0.08 -17.20 -18.30
CA ASN A 101 -1.13 -16.18 -18.33
C ASN A 101 -0.62 -14.84 -17.78
N ILE A 102 0.06 -14.85 -16.63
CA ILE A 102 0.62 -13.64 -16.01
C ILE A 102 1.70 -13.04 -16.92
N ASN A 103 2.59 -13.87 -17.46
CA ASN A 103 3.64 -13.43 -18.39
C ASN A 103 3.06 -12.82 -19.66
N THR A 104 1.94 -13.33 -20.18
CA THR A 104 1.24 -12.72 -21.33
C THR A 104 0.71 -11.34 -20.96
N VAL A 105 0.13 -11.19 -19.76
CA VAL A 105 -0.31 -9.88 -19.28
C VAL A 105 0.85 -8.88 -19.20
N ILE A 106 1.97 -9.28 -18.59
CA ILE A 106 3.18 -8.45 -18.44
C ILE A 106 3.79 -8.10 -19.81
N ASN A 107 3.92 -9.08 -20.70
CA ASN A 107 4.72 -8.92 -21.91
C ASN A 107 3.95 -8.41 -23.11
N SER A 108 2.63 -8.64 -23.15
CA SER A 108 1.80 -8.33 -24.31
C SER A 108 0.66 -7.37 -23.99
N ASN A 109 0.00 -7.47 -22.84
CA ASN A 109 -1.17 -6.62 -22.55
C ASN A 109 -0.80 -5.25 -22.00
N VAL A 110 0.04 -5.19 -20.96
CA VAL A 110 0.45 -3.92 -20.34
C VAL A 110 1.16 -3.01 -21.36
N PRO A 111 2.15 -3.48 -22.15
CA PRO A 111 2.90 -2.61 -23.05
C PRO A 111 2.05 -1.93 -24.13
N VAL A 112 0.96 -2.57 -24.58
CA VAL A 112 0.02 -2.00 -25.56
C VAL A 112 -0.62 -0.72 -25.04
N LYS A 113 -0.86 -0.62 -23.72
CA LYS A 113 -1.48 0.55 -23.10
C LYS A 113 -0.47 1.56 -22.55
N CYS A 114 0.76 1.12 -22.33
CA CYS A 114 1.82 1.88 -21.69
C CYS A 114 2.80 2.50 -22.69
N ASN A 115 2.45 2.52 -23.98
CA ASN A 115 3.24 3.06 -25.08
C ASN A 115 4.70 2.55 -25.14
N GLY A 116 5.00 1.41 -24.51
CA GLY A 116 6.34 0.82 -24.46
C GLY A 116 7.43 1.59 -23.67
N ASN A 117 7.13 2.79 -23.16
CA ASN A 117 8.12 3.67 -22.52
C ASN A 117 8.39 3.35 -21.06
N SER A 118 7.47 2.65 -20.39
CA SER A 118 7.62 2.34 -18.98
C SER A 118 8.64 1.20 -18.81
N SER A 119 9.74 1.48 -18.10
CA SER A 119 10.78 0.50 -17.82
C SER A 119 10.20 -0.75 -17.16
N LYS A 120 10.26 -1.87 -17.87
CA LYS A 120 9.92 -3.19 -17.31
C LYS A 120 10.92 -3.57 -16.23
N ILE A 121 10.44 -4.28 -15.23
CA ILE A 121 11.31 -5.00 -14.30
C ILE A 121 11.95 -6.17 -15.04
N SER A 122 13.25 -6.37 -14.86
CA SER A 122 13.90 -7.54 -15.43
C SER A 122 13.57 -8.76 -14.59
N SER A 123 13.16 -9.86 -15.23
CA SER A 123 12.90 -11.13 -14.54
C SER A 123 14.13 -11.72 -13.85
N THR A 124 15.33 -11.21 -14.16
CA THR A 124 16.61 -11.61 -13.53
C THR A 124 16.99 -10.78 -12.31
N GLU A 125 16.28 -9.68 -12.04
CA GLU A 125 16.54 -8.85 -10.86
C GLU A 125 16.16 -9.59 -9.59
N ASN A 126 16.95 -9.47 -8.53
CA ASN A 126 16.61 -10.06 -7.24
C ASN A 126 15.46 -9.27 -6.56
N ASP A 127 14.84 -9.87 -5.54
CA ASP A 127 13.69 -9.28 -4.84
C ASP A 127 14.04 -7.92 -4.22
N GLN A 128 15.25 -7.76 -3.69
CA GLN A 128 15.73 -6.52 -3.10
C GLN A 128 15.73 -5.36 -4.11
N VAL A 129 16.34 -5.55 -5.29
CA VAL A 129 16.42 -4.52 -6.34
C VAL A 129 15.03 -4.11 -6.80
N ILE A 130 14.10 -5.06 -6.92
CA ILE A 130 12.72 -4.80 -7.32
C ILE A 130 11.99 -3.94 -6.28
N ASN A 131 12.13 -4.30 -5.00
CA ASN A 131 11.54 -3.55 -3.90
C ASN A 131 12.17 -2.16 -3.73
N ASP A 132 13.47 -2.03 -3.98
CA ASP A 132 14.17 -0.74 -3.94
C ASP A 132 13.71 0.18 -5.07
N LYS A 133 13.57 -0.34 -6.30
CA LYS A 133 13.00 0.43 -7.43
C LYS A 133 11.60 0.94 -7.10
N LYS A 134 10.77 0.10 -6.50
CA LYS A 134 9.41 0.47 -6.08
C LYS A 134 9.43 1.61 -5.06
N LEU A 135 10.30 1.52 -4.05
CA LEU A 135 10.44 2.55 -3.02
C LEU A 135 10.88 3.89 -3.61
N VAL A 136 11.87 3.89 -4.51
CA VAL A 136 12.35 5.10 -5.19
C VAL A 136 11.25 5.71 -6.06
N ASP A 137 10.57 4.89 -6.85
CA ASP A 137 9.53 5.35 -7.77
C ASP A 137 8.30 5.92 -7.03
N ASP A 138 7.94 5.36 -5.86
CA ASP A 138 6.86 5.87 -5.01
C ASP A 138 7.23 7.20 -4.36
N LEU A 139 8.43 7.31 -3.78
CA LEU A 139 8.91 8.57 -3.20
C LEU A 139 8.98 9.69 -4.25
N CYS A 140 9.43 9.37 -5.47
CA CYS A 140 9.48 10.35 -6.56
C CYS A 140 8.09 10.86 -6.95
N GLU A 141 7.09 9.99 -7.05
CA GLU A 141 5.71 10.41 -7.35
C GLU A 141 5.17 11.37 -6.28
N ASP A 142 5.43 11.05 -5.02
CA ASP A 142 4.93 11.84 -3.89
C ASP A 142 5.64 13.19 -3.77
N VAL A 143 6.97 13.21 -3.93
CA VAL A 143 7.75 14.45 -3.93
C VAL A 143 7.38 15.32 -5.14
N ALA A 144 7.15 14.75 -6.32
CA ALA A 144 6.70 15.50 -7.49
C ALA A 144 5.33 16.15 -7.25
N TYR A 145 4.40 15.42 -6.64
CA TYR A 145 3.11 15.97 -6.22
C TYR A 145 3.26 17.10 -5.20
N ILE A 146 4.12 16.91 -4.19
CA ILE A 146 4.40 17.93 -3.18
C ILE A 146 4.95 19.20 -3.84
N ASN A 147 5.95 19.07 -4.71
CA ASN A 147 6.56 20.20 -5.41
C ASN A 147 5.53 21.02 -6.19
N ASN A 148 4.62 20.34 -6.89
CA ASN A 148 3.58 20.98 -7.69
C ASN A 148 2.48 21.64 -6.85
N ASN A 149 2.32 21.25 -5.58
CA ASN A 149 1.25 21.73 -4.71
C ASN A 149 1.76 22.41 -3.43
N ILE A 150 3.02 22.82 -3.42
CA ILE A 150 3.72 23.17 -2.18
C ILE A 150 3.05 24.32 -1.39
N THR A 151 2.59 25.36 -2.09
CA THR A 151 1.89 26.49 -1.47
C THR A 151 0.60 26.03 -0.80
N GLN A 152 -0.22 25.26 -1.52
CA GLN A 152 -1.47 24.72 -0.98
C GLN A 152 -1.20 23.83 0.22
N ILE A 153 -0.21 22.93 0.13
CA ILE A 153 0.16 22.03 1.22
C ILE A 153 0.61 22.84 2.44
N ASN A 154 1.45 23.85 2.28
CA ASN A 154 1.94 24.67 3.39
C ASN A 154 0.84 25.44 4.12
N ASP A 155 -0.23 25.80 3.43
CA ASP A 155 -1.42 26.46 4.01
C ASP A 155 -2.44 25.46 4.58
N SER A 156 -2.21 24.16 4.40
CA SER A 156 -3.10 23.10 4.86
C SER A 156 -2.96 22.85 6.37
N PRO A 157 -4.06 22.60 7.10
CA PRO A 157 -3.99 22.11 8.48
C PRO A 157 -3.31 20.74 8.59
N TYR A 158 -3.12 20.03 7.47
CA TYR A 158 -2.48 18.71 7.43
C TYR A 158 -1.00 18.76 7.01
N CYS A 159 -0.42 19.94 6.81
CA CYS A 159 0.97 20.08 6.36
C CYS A 159 1.95 19.33 7.26
N SER A 160 1.86 19.53 8.57
CA SER A 160 2.78 18.94 9.55
C SER A 160 2.78 17.41 9.49
N VAL A 161 1.60 16.81 9.41
CA VAL A 161 1.40 15.36 9.30
C VAL A 161 1.97 14.82 7.98
N LEU A 162 1.75 15.55 6.87
CA LEU A 162 2.29 15.16 5.57
C LEU A 162 3.82 15.26 5.54
N ARG A 163 4.38 16.34 6.08
CA ARG A 163 5.82 16.56 6.20
C ARG A 163 6.49 15.45 6.99
N GLU A 164 5.96 15.12 8.17
CA GLU A 164 6.50 14.05 9.00
C GLU A 164 6.52 12.71 8.24
N ARG A 165 5.44 12.38 7.53
CA ARG A 165 5.35 11.16 6.74
C ARG A 165 6.41 11.11 5.63
N ILE A 166 6.49 12.16 4.80
CA ILE A 166 7.40 12.14 3.64
C ILE A 166 8.88 12.17 4.10
N GLU A 167 9.19 12.83 5.21
CA GLU A 167 10.51 12.80 5.84
C GLU A 167 10.87 11.39 6.32
N GLN A 168 9.92 10.69 6.96
CA GLN A 168 10.11 9.29 7.38
C GLN A 168 10.35 8.37 6.17
N GLU A 169 9.55 8.50 5.12
CA GLU A 169 9.71 7.70 3.88
C GLU A 169 11.07 7.96 3.22
N ASN A 170 11.52 9.22 3.15
CA ASN A 170 12.84 9.57 2.65
C ASN A 170 13.97 8.98 3.51
N ASN A 171 13.85 9.03 4.84
CA ASN A 171 14.84 8.46 5.75
C ASN A 171 14.94 6.93 5.63
N VAL A 172 13.81 6.24 5.47
CA VAL A 172 13.78 4.79 5.23
C VAL A 172 14.48 4.46 3.93
N LEU A 173 14.20 5.20 2.86
CA LEU A 173 14.86 5.03 1.57
C LEU A 173 16.38 5.29 1.69
N ASP A 174 16.79 6.35 2.37
CA ASP A 174 18.19 6.69 2.55
C ASP A 174 18.96 5.61 3.30
N ALA A 175 18.38 5.07 4.38
CA ALA A 175 18.95 3.97 5.14
C ALA A 175 19.02 2.67 4.32
N LYS A 176 17.99 2.38 3.53
CA LYS A 176 17.91 1.14 2.73
C LYS A 176 18.89 1.15 1.56
N LEU A 177 18.98 2.27 0.85
CA LEU A 177 19.83 2.37 -0.35
C LEU A 177 21.28 2.67 0.01
N GLY A 178 21.54 3.53 1.00
CA GLY A 178 22.89 3.92 1.41
C GLY A 178 23.74 4.38 0.22
N THR A 179 24.87 3.70 -0.01
CA THR A 179 25.77 3.98 -1.14
C THR A 179 25.27 3.44 -2.49
N ASN A 180 24.20 2.64 -2.52
CA ASN A 180 23.64 2.08 -3.77
C ASN A 180 22.70 3.03 -4.51
N LYS A 181 22.45 4.25 -4.01
CA LYS A 181 21.53 5.23 -4.62
C LYS A 181 21.79 5.45 -6.11
N GLU A 182 23.05 5.48 -6.54
CA GLU A 182 23.43 5.70 -7.94
C GLU A 182 22.76 4.72 -8.92
N LYS A 183 22.50 3.48 -8.49
CA LYS A 183 21.83 2.44 -9.30
C LYS A 183 20.39 2.80 -9.70
N TYR A 184 19.78 3.74 -8.99
CA TYR A 184 18.35 4.08 -9.15
C TYR A 184 18.15 5.48 -9.73
N THR A 185 19.22 6.15 -10.17
CA THR A 185 19.19 7.51 -10.73
C THR A 185 18.34 7.62 -12.00
N ASP A 186 18.23 6.56 -12.79
CA ASP A 186 17.36 6.56 -13.97
C ASP A 186 15.88 6.68 -13.61
N ILE A 187 15.47 6.26 -12.40
CA ILE A 187 14.09 6.46 -11.93
C ILE A 187 13.81 7.95 -11.71
N LEU A 188 14.75 8.66 -11.10
CA LEU A 188 14.65 10.10 -10.82
C LEU A 188 14.38 10.91 -12.09
N LYS A 189 15.04 10.54 -13.19
CA LYS A 189 14.92 11.23 -14.48
C LYS A 189 13.50 11.19 -15.06
N PHE A 190 12.70 10.16 -14.77
CA PHE A 190 11.29 10.12 -15.22
C PHE A 190 10.43 11.21 -14.57
N TYR A 191 10.87 11.75 -13.45
CA TYR A 191 10.21 12.82 -12.71
C TYR A 191 10.98 14.15 -12.82
N GLU A 192 11.96 14.23 -13.72
CA GLU A 192 12.79 15.42 -13.94
C GLU A 192 13.63 15.82 -12.71
N PHE A 193 13.91 14.87 -11.82
CA PHE A 193 14.81 15.07 -10.69
C PHE A 193 16.27 14.80 -11.06
N SER A 194 17.16 15.66 -10.58
CA SER A 194 18.61 15.58 -10.87
C SER A 194 19.36 14.66 -9.91
N SER A 195 18.90 14.52 -8.66
CA SER A 195 19.56 13.72 -7.62
C SER A 195 18.61 13.38 -6.47
N PHE A 196 19.03 12.47 -5.58
CA PHE A 196 18.31 12.24 -4.31
C PHE A 196 18.31 13.48 -3.42
N ASP A 197 19.34 14.33 -3.48
CA ASP A 197 19.37 15.59 -2.75
C ASP A 197 18.27 16.54 -3.24
N SER A 198 17.95 16.52 -4.54
CA SER A 198 16.85 17.32 -5.08
C SER A 198 15.48 16.94 -4.48
N LEU A 199 15.29 15.66 -4.11
CA LEU A 199 14.08 15.23 -3.39
C LEU A 199 14.04 15.83 -2.00
N LYS A 200 15.16 15.74 -1.26
CA LYS A 200 15.32 16.29 0.08
C LYS A 200 15.10 17.79 0.12
N ASP A 201 15.66 18.52 -0.85
CA ASP A 201 15.49 19.97 -0.97
C ASP A 201 14.02 20.36 -1.16
N ILE A 202 13.25 19.58 -1.92
CA ILE A 202 11.81 19.81 -2.07
C ILE A 202 11.08 19.54 -0.75
N ILE A 203 11.38 18.43 -0.07
CA ILE A 203 10.77 18.10 1.22
C ILE A 203 11.02 19.21 2.25
N GLN A 204 12.24 19.76 2.29
CA GLN A 204 12.62 20.83 3.22
C GLN A 204 11.91 22.17 2.97
N LYS A 205 11.34 22.39 1.78
CA LYS A 205 10.52 23.57 1.50
C LYS A 205 9.13 23.52 2.16
N LEU A 206 8.76 22.39 2.78
CA LEU A 206 7.55 22.29 3.60
C LEU A 206 7.76 23.04 4.92
N ASN A 207 7.43 24.32 4.91
CA ASN A 207 7.55 25.19 6.09
C ASN A 207 6.35 25.07 7.03
N CYS A 208 5.21 24.57 6.54
CA CYS A 208 3.94 24.45 7.26
C CYS A 208 3.61 25.73 8.01
N ASN A 209 2.94 26.66 7.32
CA ASN A 209 2.50 27.90 7.92
C ASN A 209 1.67 27.52 9.15
N SER A 210 2.14 27.93 10.32
CA SER A 210 1.45 27.71 11.58
C SER A 210 0.02 28.21 11.39
N TYR A 211 -0.93 27.29 11.35
CA TYR A 211 -2.32 27.65 11.54
C TYR A 211 -2.34 28.24 12.94
N VAL A 212 -2.37 29.56 13.03
CA VAL A 212 -2.66 30.23 14.29
C VAL A 212 -4.03 29.67 14.65
N ASP A 213 -4.09 28.88 15.72
CA ASP A 213 -5.37 28.50 16.31
C ASP A 213 -6.19 29.77 16.34
N ALA A 214 -7.29 29.81 15.57
CA ALA A 214 -8.23 30.91 15.67
C ALA A 214 -8.50 31.05 17.18
N PRO A 215 -8.30 32.24 17.77
CA PRO A 215 -8.33 32.37 19.21
C PRO A 215 -9.66 31.80 19.69
N ILE A 216 -9.55 30.73 20.49
CA ILE A 216 -10.63 30.32 21.37
C ILE A 216 -10.87 31.58 22.17
N GLY A 217 -11.98 32.27 21.89
CA GLY A 217 -12.33 33.48 22.60
C GLY A 217 -12.29 33.16 24.08
N ASP A 218 -11.41 33.85 24.79
CA ASP A 218 -11.37 33.81 26.24
C ASP A 218 -12.75 34.29 26.70
N GLU A 219 -13.59 33.36 27.17
CA GLU A 219 -14.82 33.70 27.88
C GLU A 219 -14.39 34.33 29.20
N GLU A 220 -14.54 35.65 29.24
CA GLU A 220 -14.35 36.50 30.40
C GLU A 220 -15.37 36.11 31.47
N ASP A 221 -14.84 35.64 32.59
CA ASP A 221 -15.57 35.21 33.78
C ASP A 221 -16.27 36.42 34.42
N ASN A 222 -17.61 36.41 34.47
CA ASN A 222 -18.34 37.26 35.42
C ASN A 222 -19.68 36.60 35.83
N PRO A 223 -19.92 36.38 37.13
CA PRO A 223 -21.16 35.82 37.63
C PRO A 223 -22.15 36.94 37.96
N ASP A 224 -23.38 36.88 37.43
CA ASP A 224 -24.60 36.86 38.25
C ASP A 224 -25.90 36.92 37.42
N GLU A 225 -26.89 36.27 38.02
CA GLU A 225 -28.35 36.44 37.91
C GLU A 225 -29.21 35.58 36.97
N ILE A 226 -30.32 35.14 37.60
CA ILE A 226 -31.12 33.93 37.36
C ILE A 226 -32.35 34.23 36.49
N GLY A 227 -32.68 33.30 35.59
CA GLY A 227 -34.01 33.21 34.95
C GLY A 227 -34.37 31.76 34.60
N GLN A 228 -35.08 31.09 35.49
CA GLN A 228 -35.58 29.72 35.35
C GLN A 228 -36.60 29.57 34.20
N LEU A 229 -36.51 28.51 33.39
CA LEU A 229 -37.66 27.66 33.07
C LEU A 229 -37.24 26.30 32.47
N SER A 230 -37.75 25.26 33.13
CA SER A 230 -37.55 23.83 32.96
C SER A 230 -37.83 23.24 31.57
N ARG A 231 -36.99 22.29 31.13
CA ARG A 231 -37.40 21.18 30.24
C ARG A 231 -36.62 19.89 30.52
N HIS A 232 -36.82 19.30 31.69
CA HIS A 232 -36.31 17.96 32.03
C HIS A 232 -37.30 16.84 31.66
N GLN A 233 -37.76 16.77 30.40
CA GLN A 233 -38.59 15.64 29.93
C GLN A 233 -38.35 15.19 28.48
N VAL A 234 -37.30 15.66 27.79
CA VAL A 234 -36.99 15.25 26.40
C VAL A 234 -35.84 14.23 26.24
N PRO A 235 -34.88 13.99 27.18
CA PRO A 235 -33.75 13.12 26.87
C PRO A 235 -34.06 11.62 26.97
N ILE A 236 -35.16 11.20 27.61
CA ILE A 236 -35.45 9.77 27.86
C ILE A 236 -35.92 9.06 26.58
N LEU A 237 -36.71 9.72 25.73
CA LEU A 237 -37.24 9.10 24.51
C LEU A 237 -36.15 8.82 23.46
N VAL A 238 -35.19 9.74 23.32
CA VAL A 238 -34.11 9.64 22.33
C VAL A 238 -33.15 8.49 22.69
N VAL A 239 -32.85 8.31 23.98
CA VAL A 239 -31.97 7.25 24.47
C VAL A 239 -32.62 5.87 24.32
N LEU A 240 -33.93 5.74 24.58
CA LEU A 240 -34.67 4.48 24.39
C LEU A 240 -34.79 4.07 22.91
N SER A 241 -34.98 5.02 22.00
CA SER A 241 -34.99 4.73 20.55
C SER A 241 -33.63 4.23 20.04
N LEU A 242 -32.52 4.79 20.53
CA LEU A 242 -31.17 4.35 20.14
C LEU A 242 -30.87 2.93 20.63
N LEU A 243 -31.28 2.59 21.86
CA LEU A 243 -31.12 1.24 22.41
C LEU A 243 -31.94 0.19 21.65
N GLY A 244 -33.17 0.53 21.26
CA GLY A 244 -34.02 -0.36 20.46
C GLY A 244 -33.41 -0.69 19.08
N ILE A 245 -32.87 0.31 18.39
CA ILE A 245 -32.19 0.13 17.09
C ILE A 245 -30.97 -0.78 17.24
N LEU A 246 -30.15 -0.58 18.28
CA LEU A 246 -28.97 -1.40 18.56
C LEU A 246 -29.33 -2.88 18.83
N CYS A 247 -30.40 -3.12 19.59
CA CYS A 247 -30.89 -4.48 19.84
C CYS A 247 -31.35 -5.16 18.54
N ILE A 248 -32.12 -4.47 17.70
CA ILE A 248 -32.58 -5.01 16.41
C ILE A 248 -31.39 -5.33 15.50
N CYS A 249 -30.40 -4.44 15.41
CA CYS A 249 -29.16 -4.68 14.66
C CYS A 249 -28.40 -5.92 15.17
N PHE A 250 -28.33 -6.12 16.49
CA PHE A 250 -27.66 -7.28 17.10
C PHE A 250 -28.38 -8.59 16.78
N PHE A 251 -29.72 -8.61 16.84
CA PHE A 251 -30.50 -9.79 16.46
C PHE A 251 -30.36 -10.09 14.96
N LEU A 252 -30.47 -9.08 14.09
CA LEU A 252 -30.29 -9.25 12.65
C LEU A 252 -28.88 -9.75 12.29
N TYR A 253 -27.84 -9.31 13.01
CA TYR A 253 -26.47 -9.81 12.86
C TYR A 253 -26.35 -11.31 13.20
N LYS A 254 -27.08 -11.78 14.21
CA LYS A 254 -27.00 -13.17 14.69
C LYS A 254 -27.87 -14.15 13.90
N THR A 255 -29.02 -13.70 13.38
CA THR A 255 -30.02 -14.59 12.74
C THR A 255 -29.96 -14.62 11.21
N THR A 256 -29.23 -13.70 10.58
CA THR A 256 -29.14 -13.57 9.12
C THR A 256 -27.73 -13.97 8.65
N PRO A 257 -27.53 -14.63 7.48
CA PRO A 257 -26.18 -14.94 6.96
C PRO A 257 -25.35 -13.68 6.64
N PHE A 258 -25.94 -12.49 6.83
CA PHE A 258 -25.27 -11.19 6.85
C PHE A 258 -24.12 -11.12 7.84
N GLY A 259 -24.10 -11.86 8.95
CA GLY A 259 -22.99 -11.83 9.90
C GLY A 259 -21.65 -12.24 9.28
N HIS A 260 -21.66 -13.28 8.43
CA HIS A 260 -20.46 -13.74 7.72
C HIS A 260 -20.04 -12.75 6.63
N TRP A 261 -21.00 -12.22 5.85
CA TRP A 261 -20.74 -11.24 4.79
C TRP A 261 -20.27 -9.89 5.35
N LEU A 262 -20.86 -9.41 6.44
CA LEU A 262 -20.45 -8.22 7.17
C LEU A 262 -19.06 -8.42 7.79
N ASN A 263 -18.74 -9.60 8.32
CA ASN A 263 -17.39 -9.87 8.83
C ASN A 263 -16.35 -9.89 7.69
N ILE A 264 -16.69 -10.42 6.50
CA ILE A 264 -15.82 -10.34 5.32
C ILE A 264 -15.62 -8.87 4.88
N LEU A 265 -16.69 -8.07 4.83
CA LEU A 265 -16.61 -6.65 4.48
C LEU A 265 -15.87 -5.82 5.52
N LEU A 266 -16.07 -6.09 6.82
CA LEU A 266 -15.38 -5.43 7.92
C LEU A 266 -13.92 -5.88 7.99
N ARG A 267 -13.59 -7.13 7.65
CA ARG A 267 -12.19 -7.60 7.52
C ARG A 267 -11.52 -6.94 6.33
N LYS A 268 -12.20 -6.81 5.17
CA LYS A 268 -11.72 -6.01 4.02
C LYS A 268 -11.52 -4.54 4.40
N LYS A 269 -12.49 -3.88 5.04
CA LYS A 269 -12.36 -2.48 5.49
C LYS A 269 -11.33 -2.26 6.60
N LYS A 270 -11.25 -3.13 7.61
CA LYS A 270 -10.27 -3.07 8.70
C LYS A 270 -8.87 -3.34 8.20
N TYR A 271 -8.71 -4.23 7.22
CA TYR A 271 -7.43 -4.47 6.56
C TYR A 271 -7.02 -3.26 5.70
N ILE A 272 -7.94 -2.73 4.87
CA ILE A 272 -7.71 -1.49 4.09
C ILE A 272 -7.37 -0.31 5.01
N TRP A 273 -8.10 -0.14 6.12
CA TRP A 273 -7.84 0.89 7.14
C TRP A 273 -6.49 0.65 7.85
N ASN A 274 -6.20 -0.59 8.25
CA ASN A 274 -4.93 -0.92 8.88
C ASN A 274 -3.75 -0.74 7.93
N ASN A 275 -3.90 -0.94 6.61
CA ASN A 275 -2.87 -0.60 5.63
C ASN A 275 -2.79 0.92 5.39
N PHE A 276 -3.93 1.60 5.41
CA PHE A 276 -4.02 3.05 5.30
C PHE A 276 -3.27 3.80 6.42
N PHE A 277 -3.23 3.25 7.64
CA PHE A 277 -2.48 3.84 8.78
C PHE A 277 -1.19 3.09 9.19
N ASN A 278 -1.05 1.77 8.97
CA ASN A 278 0.07 0.96 9.49
C ASN A 278 0.98 0.30 8.42
N GLN A 279 0.81 0.59 7.13
CA GLN A 279 1.66 -0.04 6.09
C GLN A 279 3.09 0.53 6.02
N GLY A 280 3.41 1.58 6.79
CA GLY A 280 4.80 2.05 6.95
C GLY A 280 5.71 1.05 7.70
N THR A 281 5.15 0.05 8.39
CA THR A 281 5.92 -0.85 9.27
C THR A 281 5.80 -2.35 8.95
N ARG A 282 4.82 -2.79 8.15
CA ARG A 282 4.59 -4.24 7.94
C ARG A 282 5.42 -4.87 6.83
N GLU A 283 5.76 -4.13 5.77
CA GLU A 283 6.53 -4.70 4.64
C GLU A 283 8.02 -4.86 4.96
N ILE A 284 8.52 -4.21 6.02
CA ILE A 284 9.91 -4.36 6.48
C ILE A 284 10.06 -5.53 7.47
N SER A 285 8.98 -5.97 8.13
CA SER A 285 9.08 -6.94 9.23
C SER A 285 8.98 -8.41 8.81
N GLU A 286 8.42 -8.74 7.64
CA GLU A 286 8.30 -10.15 7.20
C GLU A 286 9.61 -10.70 6.61
N ASP A 287 10.56 -9.83 6.22
CA ASP A 287 11.87 -10.24 5.67
C ASP A 287 13.01 -10.25 6.72
N ILE A 288 12.75 -9.87 7.98
CA ILE A 288 13.79 -9.86 9.04
C ILE A 288 13.75 -11.16 9.89
N SER A 289 12.69 -11.98 9.84
CA SER A 289 12.61 -13.20 10.66
C SER A 289 13.30 -14.44 10.09
N GLU A 290 13.91 -14.36 8.91
CA GLU A 290 14.75 -15.42 8.33
C GLU A 290 16.20 -14.95 8.15
N ASN A 291 16.81 -14.43 9.22
CA ASN A 291 18.25 -14.61 9.35
C ASN A 291 18.62 -15.17 10.73
N LYS A 292 18.62 -16.52 10.78
CA LYS A 292 19.39 -17.28 11.75
C LYS A 292 20.56 -17.91 10.98
N ASP A 293 21.54 -17.10 10.61
CA ASP A 293 22.86 -17.57 10.19
C ASP A 293 23.48 -18.32 11.39
N ILE A 294 23.24 -19.63 11.42
CA ILE A 294 24.01 -20.58 12.21
C ILE A 294 25.39 -20.59 11.57
N ASN A 295 26.32 -19.93 12.25
CA ASN A 295 27.74 -19.98 11.96
C ASN A 295 28.24 -21.43 12.09
N SER A 296 28.18 -22.23 11.02
CA SER A 296 28.71 -23.59 11.00
C SER A 296 30.18 -23.56 10.61
N HIS A 297 31.05 -23.29 11.58
CA HIS A 297 32.44 -23.69 11.44
C HIS A 297 32.54 -25.22 11.48
N ASN A 298 33.26 -25.76 10.49
CA ASN A 298 33.60 -27.16 10.29
C ASN A 298 33.86 -27.92 11.59
N ILE A 299 33.02 -28.91 11.88
CA ILE A 299 33.38 -30.03 12.75
C ILE A 299 33.30 -31.29 11.89
N GLU A 300 34.47 -31.86 11.61
CA GLU A 300 34.67 -33.12 10.91
C GLU A 300 34.20 -34.27 11.81
N TYR A 301 33.08 -34.90 11.47
CA TYR A 301 32.58 -36.08 12.19
C TYR A 301 33.20 -37.35 11.59
N ASN A 302 34.15 -37.96 12.30
CA ASN A 302 34.59 -39.33 12.05
C ASN A 302 33.60 -40.32 12.70
N ILE A 303 32.83 -41.05 11.90
CA ILE A 303 31.97 -42.14 12.37
C ILE A 303 32.59 -43.47 11.93
N ILE A 304 33.03 -44.28 12.91
CA ILE A 304 33.49 -45.65 12.70
C ILE A 304 32.28 -46.59 12.79
N TYR A 305 32.00 -47.33 11.73
CA TYR A 305 30.95 -48.35 11.68
C TYR A 305 31.46 -49.67 12.25
N ASN A 306 30.84 -50.17 13.33
CA ASN A 306 30.93 -51.57 13.72
C ASN A 306 29.59 -52.26 13.41
N SER A 307 29.59 -53.10 12.39
CA SER A 307 28.47 -53.99 12.04
C SER A 307 28.53 -55.25 12.91
N LEU A 308 27.62 -55.38 13.88
CA LEU A 308 27.37 -56.65 14.55
C LEU A 308 26.61 -57.58 13.59
N LYS A 309 27.31 -58.62 13.14
CA LYS A 309 26.77 -59.74 12.36
C LYS A 309 26.22 -60.77 13.34
N ASN A 310 24.92 -61.02 13.29
CA ASN A 310 24.31 -62.18 13.94
C ASN A 310 24.74 -63.46 13.21
N SER A 311 25.30 -64.41 13.95
CA SER A 311 25.16 -65.85 13.72
C SER A 311 25.27 -66.59 15.04
#